data_AF-A0A7S1CWH3-F1
#
_entry.id   AF-A0A7S1CWH3-F1
#
_cell.length_a   1.000
_cell.length_b   1.000
_cell.length_c   1.000
_cell.angle_alpha   90.00
_cell.angle_beta   90.00
_cell.angle_gamma   90.00
#
_symmetry.space_group_name_H-M   'P 1'
#
loop_
_entity.id
_entity.type
_entity.pdbx_description
1 polymer ?
#
loop_
_entity_poly.entity_id
_entity_poly.type
_entity_poly.pdbx_seq_one_letter_code
_entity_poly.pdbx_strand_id
1 'polypeptide(L)'
;KYSATVRSSAAQATAAVYQCACFQGEEIGMSLPSKYLPDLCTILSEQISNEEVSDSETRFAVADSLSDVLYYTYRSIVRTDRSVLDRFTTDIAHQVTDVLIRLILACLHKRARILETLQGSHGVVSGEDEQIRLTRTLEKEKDVLTPLVDSVGYTLKFLKEAFVPLFDELVAPALGPFLTNKNDTRGQFAAICLFDDVVEHCGKSAAYKYSAQLAEGVIKAIGANANGGDSDVVQVALYGLAQIARHGPPTTLTAHGHATIHTILPIAMIPKETVENRYIVENAASALASMVLIGEAPLATVAAEDKSDIVAAFVSQLPLREDEDEAKVCHDGFCDLIESGSAPIDLNSILRIIGETMSHIREGEDLALPETQFRFARILRRLQKDVPKDTMEKVFHYLSDDAKGCIKSLFQEYKRHHSASVVTP
;
A
#
# COMPACT_ATOMS: atom_id res chain seq x y z
N LYS A 1 33.63 18.11 13.30
CA LYS A 1 32.60 17.20 12.76
C LYS A 1 32.42 16.06 13.77
N TYR A 2 31.19 15.73 14.15
CA TYR A 2 30.90 14.60 15.06
C TYR A 2 31.23 13.25 14.39
N SER A 3 31.37 12.16 15.15
CA SER A 3 31.57 10.82 14.57
C SER A 3 30.29 10.31 13.88
N ALA A 4 30.42 9.31 13.00
CA ALA A 4 29.28 8.72 12.29
C ALA A 4 28.22 8.18 13.27
N THR A 5 28.66 7.47 14.32
CA THR A 5 27.79 6.99 15.41
C THR A 5 27.02 8.10 16.11
N VAL A 6 27.65 9.24 16.38
CA VAL A 6 26.95 10.37 17.02
C VAL A 6 25.88 10.94 16.09
N ARG A 7 26.15 10.99 14.78
CA ARG A 7 25.19 11.50 13.79
C ARG A 7 24.01 10.56 13.59
N SER A 8 24.24 9.25 13.45
CA SER A 8 23.15 8.27 13.34
C SER A 8 22.28 8.22 14.60
N SER A 9 22.89 8.17 15.79
CA SER A 9 22.15 8.20 17.05
C SER A 9 21.34 9.49 17.24
N ALA A 10 21.89 10.64 16.82
CA ALA A 10 21.17 11.91 16.89
C ALA A 10 19.96 11.94 15.93
N ALA A 11 20.10 11.41 14.71
CA ALA A 11 19.00 11.33 13.75
C ALA A 11 17.85 10.46 14.28
N GLN A 12 18.17 9.26 14.77
CA GLN A 12 17.17 8.33 15.30
C GLN A 12 16.47 8.87 16.55
N ALA A 13 17.23 9.47 17.47
CA ALA A 13 16.65 10.11 18.65
C ALA A 13 15.72 11.28 18.27
N THR A 14 16.08 12.04 17.23
CA THR A 14 15.27 13.15 16.73
C THR A 14 13.97 12.66 16.12
N ALA A 15 13.99 11.61 15.31
CA ALA A 15 12.79 11.00 14.74
C ALA A 15 11.84 10.48 15.83
N ALA A 16 12.37 9.78 16.85
CA ALA A 16 11.58 9.29 17.98
C ALA A 16 10.94 10.43 18.79
N VAL A 17 11.66 11.53 19.03
CA VAL A 17 11.10 12.71 19.71
C VAL A 17 10.01 13.37 18.85
N TYR A 18 10.23 13.46 17.54
CA TYR A 18 9.23 14.01 16.60
C TYR A 18 7.95 13.17 16.60
N GLN A 19 8.07 11.85 16.53
CA GLN A 19 6.95 10.91 16.65
C GLN A 19 6.13 11.17 17.92
N CYS A 20 6.77 11.20 19.09
CA CYS A 20 6.09 11.46 20.36
C CYS A 20 5.36 12.82 20.35
N ALA A 21 5.99 13.84 19.75
CA ALA A 21 5.38 15.16 19.61
C ALA A 21 4.16 15.16 18.68
N CYS A 22 4.17 14.38 17.59
CA CYS A 22 3.01 14.22 16.70
C CYS A 22 1.81 13.55 17.37
N PHE A 23 2.03 12.57 18.26
CA PHE A 23 0.92 11.82 18.87
C PHE A 23 0.41 12.37 20.20
N GLN A 24 1.31 12.91 21.02
CA GLN A 24 0.98 13.36 22.38
C GLN A 24 1.15 14.87 22.55
N GLY A 25 1.91 15.52 21.67
CA GLY A 25 2.21 16.95 21.79
C GLY A 25 0.98 17.84 21.63
N GLU A 26 0.00 17.43 20.84
CA GLU A 26 -1.25 18.18 20.64
C GLU A 26 -2.06 18.34 21.93
N GLU A 27 -2.14 17.30 22.76
CA GLU A 27 -2.89 17.31 24.02
C GLU A 27 -2.36 18.34 25.03
N ILE A 28 -1.09 18.71 24.89
CA ILE A 28 -0.40 19.69 25.75
C ILE A 28 0.02 20.96 24.99
N GLY A 29 -0.50 21.17 23.77
CA GLY A 29 -0.28 22.40 22.99
C GLY A 29 1.13 22.58 22.43
N MET A 30 1.89 21.50 22.18
CA MET A 30 3.21 21.57 21.57
C MET A 30 3.12 21.92 20.08
N SER A 31 3.79 22.99 19.67
CA SER A 31 3.95 23.36 18.25
C SER A 31 5.20 22.75 17.61
N LEU A 32 5.85 21.76 18.25
CA LEU A 32 7.15 21.24 17.85
C LEU A 32 7.12 20.63 16.44
N PRO A 33 6.15 19.78 16.07
CA PRO A 33 6.10 19.17 14.74
C PRO A 33 6.06 20.22 13.62
N SER A 34 5.06 21.11 13.64
CA SER A 34 4.90 22.19 12.67
C SER A 34 6.11 23.13 12.61
N LYS A 35 6.70 23.45 13.77
CA LYS A 35 7.82 24.40 13.86
C LYS A 35 9.09 23.88 13.19
N TYR A 36 9.42 22.61 13.39
CA TYR A 36 10.73 22.06 13.02
C TYR A 36 10.70 21.11 11.84
N LEU A 37 9.53 20.67 11.36
CA LEU A 37 9.43 19.81 10.18
C LEU A 37 10.30 20.30 9.00
N PRO A 38 10.24 21.58 8.58
CA PRO A 38 11.12 22.10 7.52
C PRO A 38 12.62 21.89 7.77
N ASP A 39 13.07 22.24 8.97
CA ASP A 39 14.48 22.18 9.35
C ASP A 39 14.94 20.72 9.43
N LEU A 40 14.11 19.84 9.99
CA LEU A 40 14.40 18.41 10.09
C LEU A 40 14.53 17.77 8.71
N CYS A 41 13.59 18.02 7.79
CA CYS A 41 13.67 17.48 6.44
C CYS A 41 14.90 17.98 5.68
N THR A 42 15.20 19.27 5.80
CA THR A 42 16.36 19.88 5.14
C THR A 42 17.67 19.34 5.71
N ILE A 43 17.83 19.37 7.04
CA ILE A 43 19.07 18.94 7.70
C ILE A 43 19.31 17.44 7.49
N LEU A 44 18.28 16.60 7.62
CA LEU A 44 18.44 15.16 7.46
C LEU A 44 18.75 14.80 6.00
N SER A 45 18.05 15.40 5.01
CA SER A 45 18.34 15.13 3.59
C SER A 45 19.74 15.57 3.16
N GLU A 46 20.19 16.74 3.63
CA GLU A 46 21.57 17.20 3.43
C GLU A 46 22.57 16.31 4.16
N GLN A 47 22.25 15.84 5.36
CA GLN A 47 23.10 14.94 6.12
C GLN A 47 23.34 13.64 5.37
N ILE A 48 22.29 13.00 4.82
CA ILE A 48 22.42 11.77 4.01
C ILE A 48 23.36 12.00 2.83
N SER A 49 23.24 13.15 2.16
CA SER A 49 24.09 13.53 1.01
C SER A 49 25.56 13.74 1.36
N ASN A 50 25.85 14.08 2.61
CA ASN A 50 27.19 14.33 3.11
C ASN A 50 27.84 13.10 3.78
N GLU A 51 27.09 12.01 3.98
CA GLU A 51 27.62 10.76 4.51
C GLU A 51 28.50 10.04 3.49
N GLU A 52 29.50 9.32 3.99
CA GLU A 52 30.40 8.55 3.13
C GLU A 52 29.64 7.42 2.44
N VAL A 53 29.82 7.28 1.12
CA VAL A 53 29.13 6.26 0.30
C VAL A 53 29.45 4.82 0.77
N SER A 54 30.60 4.63 1.42
CA SER A 54 31.01 3.36 2.02
C SER A 54 30.33 3.05 3.37
N ASP A 55 29.82 4.06 4.07
CA ASP A 55 29.15 3.91 5.36
C ASP A 55 27.64 3.75 5.15
N SER A 56 27.24 2.55 4.69
CA SER A 56 25.84 2.22 4.44
C SER A 56 24.98 2.27 5.71
N GLU A 57 25.55 1.97 6.87
CA GLU A 57 24.81 1.86 8.14
C GLU A 57 24.41 3.25 8.64
N THR A 58 25.33 4.21 8.63
CA THR A 58 25.00 5.59 9.00
C THR A 58 24.06 6.22 7.97
N ARG A 59 24.28 5.98 6.67
CA ARG A 59 23.38 6.46 5.61
C ARG A 59 21.96 5.93 5.79
N PHE A 60 21.83 4.62 6.05
CA PHE A 60 20.56 3.98 6.32
C PHE A 60 19.88 4.63 7.53
N ALA A 61 20.57 4.71 8.68
CA ALA A 61 19.98 5.25 9.90
C ALA A 61 19.47 6.70 9.75
N VAL A 62 20.19 7.55 9.01
CA VAL A 62 19.75 8.94 8.76
C VAL A 62 18.60 8.99 7.75
N ALA A 63 18.63 8.16 6.69
CA ALA A 63 17.54 8.08 5.71
C ALA A 63 16.25 7.55 6.34
N ASP A 64 16.36 6.50 7.15
CA ASP A 64 15.28 5.90 7.94
C ASP A 64 14.67 6.93 8.90
N SER A 65 15.50 7.71 9.59
CA SER A 65 15.03 8.80 10.46
C SER A 65 14.26 9.89 9.71
N LEU A 66 14.66 10.22 8.48
CA LEU A 66 13.92 11.16 7.62
C LEU A 66 12.58 10.57 7.17
N SER A 67 12.59 9.30 6.76
CA SER A 67 11.38 8.56 6.40
C SER A 67 10.37 8.56 7.56
N ASP A 68 10.82 8.27 8.78
CA ASP A 68 10.00 8.31 9.99
C ASP A 68 9.39 9.70 10.25
N VAL A 69 10.17 10.77 10.14
CA VAL A 69 9.67 12.14 10.31
C VAL A 69 8.54 12.43 9.30
N LEU A 70 8.71 12.02 8.04
CA LEU A 70 7.72 12.23 6.99
C LEU A 70 6.50 11.31 7.16
N TYR A 71 6.69 10.06 7.60
CA TYR A 71 5.63 9.12 7.93
C TYR A 71 4.75 9.63 9.07
N TYR A 72 5.34 10.05 10.19
CA TYR A 72 4.57 10.55 11.33
C TYR A 72 3.94 11.92 11.05
N THR A 73 4.52 12.71 10.13
CA THR A 73 3.84 13.87 9.57
C THR A 73 2.58 13.44 8.83
N TYR A 74 2.70 12.51 7.87
CA TYR A 74 1.56 11.96 7.14
C TYR A 74 0.48 11.39 8.07
N ARG A 75 0.84 10.60 9.08
CA ARG A 75 -0.13 10.06 10.05
C ARG A 75 -0.78 11.14 10.92
N SER A 76 -0.06 12.20 11.29
CA SER A 76 -0.60 13.33 12.05
C SER A 76 -1.60 14.14 11.23
N ILE A 77 -1.39 14.35 9.91
CA ILE A 77 -2.35 15.13 9.09
C ILE A 77 -3.72 14.47 9.02
N VAL A 78 -3.79 13.14 9.17
CA VAL A 78 -5.06 12.39 9.13
C VAL A 78 -5.88 12.67 10.39
N ARG A 79 -5.21 13.01 11.51
CA ARG A 79 -5.82 13.30 12.81
C ARG A 79 -6.09 14.79 13.04
N THR A 80 -5.38 15.67 12.34
CA THR A 80 -5.39 17.11 12.55
C THR A 80 -6.01 17.86 11.37
N ASP A 81 -6.20 19.17 11.54
CA ASP A 81 -6.54 20.12 10.48
C ASP A 81 -5.37 20.44 9.52
N ARG A 82 -4.36 19.55 9.45
CA ARG A 82 -3.12 19.69 8.66
C ARG A 82 -2.18 20.81 9.13
N SER A 83 -2.40 21.39 10.31
CA SER A 83 -1.55 22.45 10.91
C SER A 83 -0.07 22.07 11.09
N VAL A 84 0.26 20.77 11.12
CA VAL A 84 1.66 20.28 11.08
C VAL A 84 2.40 20.74 9.81
N LEU A 85 1.68 21.06 8.73
CA LEU A 85 2.25 21.51 7.46
C LEU A 85 2.35 23.03 7.33
N ASP A 86 1.91 23.83 8.31
CA ASP A 86 1.80 25.31 8.20
C ASP A 86 3.10 26.00 7.75
N ARG A 87 4.25 25.40 8.05
CA ARG A 87 5.58 25.92 7.70
C ARG A 87 6.28 25.13 6.59
N PHE A 88 5.68 24.04 6.12
CA PHE A 88 6.26 23.19 5.08
C PHE A 88 5.84 23.70 3.70
N THR A 89 6.66 24.60 3.14
CA THR A 89 6.37 25.26 1.86
C THR A 89 6.70 24.36 0.66
N THR A 90 6.18 24.72 -0.51
CA THR A 90 6.53 24.07 -1.79
C THR A 90 8.03 24.14 -2.08
N ASP A 91 8.70 25.24 -1.70
CA ASP A 91 10.15 25.38 -1.88
C ASP A 91 10.93 24.36 -1.05
N ILE A 92 10.53 24.13 0.20
CA ILE A 92 11.13 23.11 1.07
C ILE A 92 10.88 21.72 0.49
N ALA A 93 9.63 21.44 0.07
CA ALA A 93 9.28 20.19 -0.57
C ALA A 93 10.13 19.92 -1.82
N HIS A 94 10.35 20.95 -2.65
CA HIS A 94 11.16 20.85 -3.86
C HIS A 94 12.62 20.56 -3.51
N GLN A 95 13.23 21.34 -2.61
CA GLN A 95 14.61 21.15 -2.17
C GLN A 95 14.85 19.74 -1.62
N VAL A 96 14.00 19.27 -0.71
CA VAL A 96 14.14 17.95 -0.09
C VAL A 96 13.95 16.85 -1.13
N THR A 97 12.94 16.98 -1.99
CA THR A 97 12.63 15.99 -3.03
C THR A 97 13.75 15.89 -4.07
N ASP A 98 14.33 17.02 -4.50
CA ASP A 98 15.47 17.04 -5.43
C ASP A 98 16.68 16.30 -4.85
N VAL A 99 16.99 16.54 -3.56
CA VAL A 99 18.06 15.82 -2.86
C VAL A 99 17.76 14.32 -2.82
N LEU A 100 16.54 13.92 -2.43
CA LEU A 100 16.14 12.51 -2.36
C LEU A 100 16.23 11.82 -3.73
N ILE A 101 15.75 12.45 -4.80
CA ILE A 101 15.81 11.88 -6.16
C ILE A 101 17.26 11.71 -6.63
N ARG A 102 18.14 12.68 -6.34
CA ARG A 102 19.58 12.52 -6.63
C ARG A 102 20.20 11.36 -5.86
N LEU A 103 19.84 11.16 -4.60
CA LEU A 103 20.31 10.04 -3.79
C LEU A 103 19.78 8.69 -4.29
N ILE A 104 18.50 8.62 -4.66
CA ILE A 104 17.88 7.43 -5.27
C ILE A 104 18.62 7.06 -6.56
N LEU A 105 18.83 8.00 -7.47
CA LEU A 105 19.57 7.75 -8.72
C LEU A 105 21.01 7.32 -8.46
N ALA A 106 21.69 7.88 -7.45
CA ALA A 106 23.03 7.45 -7.09
C ALA A 106 23.06 5.99 -6.62
N CYS A 107 22.10 5.58 -5.78
CA CYS A 107 21.91 4.18 -5.36
C CYS A 107 21.64 3.27 -6.57
N LEU A 108 20.69 3.63 -7.44
CA LEU A 108 20.35 2.83 -8.63
C LEU A 108 21.52 2.69 -9.61
N HIS A 109 22.27 3.76 -9.86
CA HIS A 109 23.47 3.68 -10.71
C HIS A 109 24.56 2.79 -10.11
N LYS A 110 24.76 2.83 -8.79
CA LYS A 110 25.72 1.95 -8.11
C LYS A 110 25.28 0.49 -8.21
N ARG A 111 24.00 0.21 -7.99
CA ARG A 111 23.41 -1.12 -8.14
C ARG A 111 23.57 -1.66 -9.56
N ALA A 112 23.23 -0.85 -10.57
CA ALA A 112 23.37 -1.22 -11.99
C ALA A 112 24.81 -1.69 -12.31
N ARG A 113 25.82 -0.95 -11.88
CA ARG A 113 27.24 -1.34 -12.07
C ARG A 113 27.61 -2.66 -11.40
N ILE A 114 27.08 -2.90 -10.20
CA ILE A 114 27.32 -4.16 -9.47
C ILE A 114 26.64 -5.32 -10.20
N LEU A 115 25.40 -5.13 -10.66
CA LEU A 115 24.65 -6.14 -11.42
C LEU A 115 25.33 -6.48 -12.75
N GLU A 116 25.82 -5.48 -13.50
CA GLU A 116 26.61 -5.67 -14.73
C GLU A 116 27.89 -6.48 -14.46
N THR A 117 28.54 -6.22 -13.31
CA THR A 117 29.73 -6.97 -12.89
C THR A 117 29.38 -8.42 -12.57
N LEU A 118 28.30 -8.65 -11.81
CA LEU A 118 27.82 -9.99 -11.45
C LEU A 118 27.37 -10.81 -12.66
N GLN A 119 26.81 -10.17 -13.69
CA GLN A 119 26.39 -10.80 -14.95
C GLN A 119 27.56 -11.09 -15.91
N GLY A 120 28.78 -10.71 -15.54
CA GLY A 120 29.99 -10.97 -16.33
C GLY A 120 30.21 -10.00 -17.50
N SER A 121 29.46 -8.89 -17.57
CA SER A 121 29.56 -7.90 -18.66
C SER A 121 30.90 -7.15 -18.66
N HIS A 122 31.66 -7.20 -17.56
CA HIS A 122 33.00 -6.61 -17.41
C HIS A 122 34.11 -7.64 -17.09
N GLY A 123 33.87 -8.92 -17.40
CA GLY A 123 34.78 -10.03 -17.10
C GLY A 123 34.19 -11.01 -16.08
N VAL A 124 34.75 -12.23 -16.00
CA VAL A 124 34.33 -13.25 -15.02
C VAL A 124 34.60 -12.72 -13.60
N VAL A 125 33.57 -12.65 -12.74
CA VAL A 125 33.74 -12.34 -11.32
C VAL A 125 34.74 -13.33 -10.72
N SER A 126 35.88 -12.80 -10.29
CA SER A 126 37.02 -13.57 -9.82
C SER A 126 36.76 -14.13 -8.42
N GLY A 127 36.01 -15.23 -8.34
CA GLY A 127 35.86 -16.06 -7.14
C GLY A 127 34.59 -15.79 -6.31
N GLU A 128 34.17 -16.83 -5.57
CA GLU A 128 32.95 -16.84 -4.74
C GLU A 128 32.93 -15.70 -3.69
N ASP A 129 34.09 -15.34 -3.13
CA ASP A 129 34.21 -14.28 -2.12
C ASP A 129 33.82 -12.89 -2.66
N GLU A 130 34.20 -12.56 -3.90
CA GLU A 130 33.84 -11.28 -4.51
C GLU A 130 32.34 -11.25 -4.86
N GLN A 131 31.79 -12.38 -5.31
CA GLN A 131 30.34 -12.51 -5.53
C GLN A 131 29.56 -12.28 -4.23
N ILE A 132 29.97 -12.90 -3.12
CA ILE A 132 29.35 -12.69 -1.80
C ILE A 132 29.43 -11.21 -1.38
N ARG A 133 30.57 -10.56 -1.59
CA ARG A 133 30.76 -9.15 -1.24
C ARG A 133 29.87 -8.22 -2.08
N LEU A 134 29.77 -8.46 -3.38
CA LEU A 134 28.92 -7.68 -4.28
C LEU A 134 27.44 -7.85 -3.95
N THR A 135 26.98 -9.08 -3.72
CA THR A 135 25.61 -9.36 -3.27
C THR A 135 25.29 -8.67 -1.94
N ARG A 136 26.19 -8.74 -0.95
CA ARG A 136 26.01 -8.00 0.32
C ARG A 136 25.94 -6.48 0.11
N THR A 137 26.66 -5.97 -0.88
CA THR A 137 26.60 -4.53 -1.22
C THR A 137 25.26 -4.18 -1.85
N LEU A 138 24.69 -5.05 -2.70
CA LEU A 138 23.35 -4.86 -3.25
C LEU A 138 22.27 -4.82 -2.16
N GLU A 139 22.36 -5.70 -1.16
CA GLU A 139 21.43 -5.68 -0.01
C GLU A 139 21.55 -4.37 0.77
N LYS A 140 22.77 -3.92 1.08
CA LYS A 140 22.98 -2.63 1.75
C LYS A 140 22.44 -1.44 0.95
N GLU A 141 22.54 -1.48 -0.38
CA GLU A 141 21.93 -0.45 -1.23
C GLU A 141 20.40 -0.58 -1.28
N LYS A 142 19.82 -1.79 -1.16
CA LYS A 142 18.37 -2.00 -1.00
C LYS A 142 17.90 -1.34 0.30
N ASP A 143 18.60 -1.60 1.40
CA ASP A 143 18.26 -1.05 2.73
C ASP A 143 18.24 0.47 2.71
N VAL A 144 19.22 1.12 2.07
CA VAL A 144 19.26 2.59 1.96
C VAL A 144 18.22 3.13 0.97
N LEU A 145 17.94 2.42 -0.12
CA LEU A 145 17.01 2.87 -1.15
C LEU A 145 15.57 2.97 -0.62
N THR A 146 15.12 2.00 0.17
CA THR A 146 13.75 1.94 0.69
C THR A 146 13.32 3.22 1.43
N PRO A 147 14.00 3.67 2.50
CA PRO A 147 13.59 4.88 3.22
C PRO A 147 13.70 6.16 2.38
N LEU A 148 14.56 6.20 1.36
CA LEU A 148 14.62 7.32 0.43
C LEU A 148 13.36 7.40 -0.45
N VAL A 149 12.91 6.24 -0.97
CA VAL A 149 11.67 6.14 -1.76
C VAL A 149 10.47 6.46 -0.88
N ASP A 150 10.41 5.88 0.32
CA ASP A 150 9.34 6.14 1.29
C ASP A 150 9.24 7.63 1.66
N SER A 151 10.37 8.30 1.83
CA SER A 151 10.41 9.75 2.09
C SER A 151 9.73 10.55 0.97
N VAL A 152 9.98 10.20 -0.29
CA VAL A 152 9.30 10.83 -1.44
C VAL A 152 7.81 10.47 -1.44
N GLY A 153 7.47 9.20 -1.21
CA GLY A 153 6.09 8.71 -1.16
C GLY A 153 5.25 9.40 -0.07
N TYR A 154 5.75 9.50 1.16
CA TYR A 154 5.04 10.22 2.23
C TYR A 154 4.88 11.70 1.92
N THR A 155 5.91 12.35 1.36
CA THR A 155 5.84 13.76 0.93
C THR A 155 4.74 13.95 -0.11
N LEU A 156 4.67 13.06 -1.09
CA LEU A 156 3.61 13.00 -2.08
C LEU A 156 2.24 12.82 -1.41
N LYS A 157 2.08 11.82 -0.53
CA LYS A 157 0.81 11.49 0.14
C LYS A 157 0.23 12.66 0.93
N PHE A 158 1.07 13.40 1.67
CA PHE A 158 0.58 14.53 2.44
C PHE A 158 0.39 15.81 1.61
N LEU A 159 1.17 16.03 0.54
CA LEU A 159 1.00 17.20 -0.34
C LEU A 159 -0.08 17.03 -1.42
N LYS A 160 -0.41 15.80 -1.80
CA LYS A 160 -1.44 15.45 -2.80
C LYS A 160 -1.20 16.20 -4.12
N GLU A 161 -2.25 16.82 -4.68
CA GLU A 161 -2.19 17.59 -5.93
C GLU A 161 -1.06 18.63 -5.99
N ALA A 162 -0.66 19.20 -4.84
CA ALA A 162 0.43 20.18 -4.78
C ALA A 162 1.81 19.57 -5.10
N PHE A 163 1.96 18.24 -5.03
CA PHE A 163 3.19 17.54 -5.40
C PHE A 163 3.34 17.29 -6.90
N VAL A 164 2.25 17.38 -7.68
CA VAL A 164 2.27 17.04 -9.12
C VAL A 164 3.35 17.79 -9.91
N PRO A 165 3.57 19.11 -9.72
CA PRO A 165 4.66 19.82 -10.41
C PRO A 165 6.05 19.27 -10.08
N LEU A 166 6.30 18.87 -8.83
CA LEU A 166 7.57 18.26 -8.40
C LEU A 166 7.71 16.85 -9.00
N PHE A 167 6.60 16.10 -9.07
CA PHE A 167 6.60 14.79 -9.72
C PHE A 167 6.95 14.90 -11.20
N ASP A 168 6.38 15.89 -11.89
CA ASP A 168 6.66 16.22 -13.28
C ASP A 168 8.13 16.56 -13.56
N GLU A 169 8.70 17.37 -12.67
CA GLU A 169 10.05 17.89 -12.84
C GLU A 169 11.14 16.88 -12.41
N LEU A 170 10.94 16.20 -11.28
CA LEU A 170 11.99 15.45 -10.59
C LEU A 170 11.76 13.94 -10.65
N VAL A 171 10.56 13.47 -10.33
CA VAL A 171 10.32 12.04 -10.09
C VAL A 171 10.10 11.28 -11.40
N ALA A 172 9.16 11.72 -12.23
CA ALA A 172 8.80 11.02 -13.48
C ALA A 172 9.98 10.92 -14.46
N PRO A 173 10.80 11.97 -14.69
CA PRO A 173 11.96 11.86 -15.56
C PRO A 173 13.06 10.93 -15.01
N ALA A 174 13.24 10.91 -13.69
CA ALA A 174 14.26 10.09 -13.04
C ALA A 174 13.89 8.60 -12.99
N LEU A 175 12.65 8.29 -12.63
CA LEU A 175 12.21 6.93 -12.33
C LEU A 175 11.33 6.30 -13.41
N GLY A 176 10.72 7.10 -14.28
CA GLY A 176 9.92 6.61 -15.40
C GLY A 176 10.61 5.54 -16.27
N PRO A 177 11.92 5.67 -16.60
CA PRO A 177 12.65 4.64 -17.35
C PRO A 177 12.74 3.28 -16.63
N PHE A 178 12.62 3.26 -15.30
CA PHE A 178 12.72 2.04 -14.51
C PHE A 178 11.43 1.21 -14.46
N LEU A 179 10.27 1.79 -14.78
CA LEU A 179 8.97 1.08 -14.77
C LEU A 179 8.99 -0.19 -15.63
N THR A 180 9.70 -0.15 -16.75
CA THR A 180 9.82 -1.29 -17.69
C THR A 180 11.23 -1.90 -17.72
N ASN A 181 12.15 -1.43 -16.88
CA ASN A 181 13.52 -1.91 -16.85
C ASN A 181 13.59 -3.26 -16.12
N LYS A 182 14.11 -4.29 -16.80
CA LYS A 182 14.22 -5.64 -16.25
C LYS A 182 15.55 -5.91 -15.53
N ASN A 183 16.52 -5.01 -15.65
CA ASN A 183 17.89 -5.26 -15.20
C ASN A 183 18.09 -4.99 -13.70
N ASP A 184 17.28 -4.11 -13.09
CA ASP A 184 17.30 -3.86 -11.64
C ASP A 184 15.87 -3.86 -11.09
N THR A 185 15.50 -4.97 -10.44
CA THR A 185 14.17 -5.15 -9.82
C THR A 185 13.88 -4.10 -8.77
N ARG A 186 14.90 -3.59 -8.07
CA ARG A 186 14.71 -2.53 -7.06
C ARG A 186 14.46 -1.16 -7.68
N GLY A 187 15.05 -0.89 -8.84
CA GLY A 187 14.69 0.30 -9.63
C GLY A 187 13.25 0.22 -10.10
N GLN A 188 12.82 -0.95 -10.60
CA GLN A 188 11.43 -1.18 -11.01
C GLN A 188 10.46 -1.04 -9.83
N PHE A 189 10.79 -1.63 -8.68
CA PHE A 189 10.04 -1.48 -7.43
C PHE A 189 9.86 -0.01 -7.06
N ALA A 190 10.95 0.75 -6.97
CA ALA A 190 10.93 2.16 -6.59
C ALA A 190 10.10 3.01 -7.54
N ALA A 191 10.17 2.73 -8.85
CA ALA A 191 9.37 3.43 -9.85
C ALA A 191 7.88 3.09 -9.72
N ILE A 192 7.52 1.83 -9.54
CA ILE A 192 6.11 1.42 -9.35
C ILE A 192 5.54 2.12 -8.10
N CYS A 193 6.23 2.05 -6.96
CA CYS A 193 5.79 2.62 -5.67
C CYS A 193 5.61 4.14 -5.63
N LEU A 194 6.20 4.89 -6.57
CA LEU A 194 5.97 6.33 -6.64
C LEU A 194 4.95 6.70 -7.71
N PHE A 195 4.85 5.88 -8.76
CA PHE A 195 3.83 6.07 -9.79
C PHE A 195 2.44 5.57 -9.35
N ASP A 196 2.33 4.57 -8.48
CA ASP A 196 1.05 4.21 -7.86
C ASP A 196 0.58 5.30 -6.89
N ASP A 197 1.46 5.79 -6.02
CA ASP A 197 1.20 6.87 -5.08
C ASP A 197 0.67 8.14 -5.79
N VAL A 198 1.27 8.53 -6.93
CA VAL A 198 0.79 9.69 -7.70
C VAL A 198 -0.58 9.45 -8.35
N VAL A 199 -0.87 8.21 -8.75
CA VAL A 199 -2.16 7.83 -9.33
C VAL A 199 -3.24 7.82 -8.25
N GLU A 200 -2.91 7.37 -7.04
CA GLU A 200 -3.85 7.24 -5.92
C GLU A 200 -4.12 8.58 -5.22
N HIS A 201 -3.08 9.33 -4.89
CA HIS A 201 -3.19 10.42 -3.91
C HIS A 201 -3.15 11.84 -4.50
N CYS A 202 -2.71 12.02 -5.75
CA CYS A 202 -2.50 13.34 -6.36
C CYS A 202 -3.66 13.82 -7.24
N GLY A 203 -4.86 13.25 -7.05
CA GLY A 203 -6.08 13.69 -7.70
C GLY A 203 -6.23 13.22 -9.15
N LYS A 204 -7.44 13.44 -9.69
CA LYS A 204 -7.86 12.87 -10.99
C LYS A 204 -6.96 13.29 -12.15
N SER A 205 -6.49 14.53 -12.18
CA SER A 205 -5.62 15.00 -13.28
C SER A 205 -4.28 14.26 -13.31
N ALA A 206 -3.70 13.95 -12.14
CA ALA A 206 -2.45 13.20 -12.05
C ALA A 206 -2.66 11.73 -12.43
N ALA A 207 -3.72 11.11 -11.92
CA ALA A 207 -4.11 9.76 -12.30
C ALA A 207 -4.27 9.64 -13.83
N TYR A 208 -5.03 10.53 -14.46
CA TYR A 208 -5.20 10.56 -15.92
C TYR A 208 -3.88 10.65 -16.69
N LYS A 209 -2.89 11.38 -16.15
CA LYS A 209 -1.60 11.59 -16.79
C LYS A 209 -0.69 10.38 -16.69
N TYR A 210 -0.65 9.71 -15.53
CA TYR A 210 0.37 8.69 -15.23
C TYR A 210 -0.12 7.25 -15.31
N SER A 211 -1.43 6.99 -15.27
CA SER A 211 -1.97 5.63 -15.27
C SER A 211 -1.55 4.79 -16.48
N ALA A 212 -1.43 5.37 -17.68
CA ALA A 212 -1.01 4.62 -18.87
C ALA A 212 0.44 4.13 -18.75
N GLN A 213 1.34 4.98 -18.25
CA GLN A 213 2.75 4.65 -18.06
C GLN A 213 2.92 3.62 -16.94
N LEU A 214 2.21 3.80 -15.82
CA LEU A 214 2.18 2.82 -14.73
C LEU A 214 1.64 1.47 -15.21
N ALA A 215 0.54 1.46 -15.98
CA ALA A 215 -0.09 0.25 -16.50
C ALA A 215 0.89 -0.60 -17.33
N GLU A 216 1.67 0.04 -18.21
CA GLU A 216 2.71 -0.64 -18.97
C GLU A 216 3.76 -1.30 -18.05
N GLY A 217 4.19 -0.59 -17.01
CA GLY A 217 5.14 -1.10 -16.02
C GLY A 217 4.61 -2.30 -15.24
N VAL A 218 3.43 -2.17 -14.62
CA VAL A 218 2.88 -3.20 -13.73
C VAL A 218 2.45 -4.46 -14.50
N ILE A 219 1.87 -4.33 -15.69
CA ILE A 219 1.47 -5.49 -16.51
C ILE A 219 2.71 -6.31 -16.91
N LYS A 220 3.80 -5.63 -17.31
CA LYS A 220 5.07 -6.29 -17.63
C LYS A 220 5.71 -6.91 -16.38
N ALA A 221 5.67 -6.22 -15.24
CA ALA A 221 6.22 -6.70 -13.98
C ALA A 221 5.55 -7.98 -13.51
N ILE A 222 4.21 -8.03 -13.51
CA ILE A 222 3.43 -9.22 -13.17
C ILE A 222 3.76 -10.36 -14.15
N GLY A 223 3.66 -10.12 -15.46
CA GLY A 223 3.89 -11.16 -16.45
C GLY A 223 5.31 -11.74 -16.46
N ALA A 224 6.33 -10.91 -16.21
CA ALA A 224 7.73 -11.34 -16.19
C ALA A 224 8.10 -12.11 -14.92
N ASN A 225 7.46 -11.80 -13.78
CA ASN A 225 7.82 -12.33 -12.47
C ASN A 225 6.81 -13.35 -11.91
N ALA A 226 5.69 -13.60 -12.61
CA ALA A 226 4.66 -14.56 -12.21
C ALA A 226 5.18 -16.00 -11.97
N ASN A 227 6.35 -16.34 -12.50
CA ASN A 227 6.98 -17.67 -12.37
C ASN A 227 8.37 -17.57 -11.70
N GLY A 228 8.41 -17.26 -10.40
CA GLY A 228 9.65 -17.27 -9.62
C GLY A 228 10.54 -16.03 -9.78
N GLY A 229 9.95 -14.89 -10.14
CA GLY A 229 10.62 -13.59 -10.11
C GLY A 229 10.62 -12.94 -8.72
N ASP A 230 11.01 -11.67 -8.66
CA ASP A 230 11.09 -10.90 -7.41
C ASP A 230 9.68 -10.66 -6.83
N SER A 231 9.40 -11.25 -5.66
CA SER A 231 8.10 -11.21 -4.99
C SER A 231 7.68 -9.79 -4.61
N ASP A 232 8.63 -8.94 -4.25
CA ASP A 232 8.37 -7.56 -3.83
C ASP A 232 7.84 -6.76 -5.03
N VAL A 233 8.42 -6.99 -6.22
CA VAL A 233 7.98 -6.34 -7.47
C VAL A 233 6.58 -6.80 -7.88
N VAL A 234 6.27 -8.10 -7.75
CA VAL A 234 4.92 -8.61 -8.05
C VAL A 234 3.90 -7.98 -7.10
N GLN A 235 4.20 -7.90 -5.80
CA GLN A 235 3.33 -7.31 -4.80
C GLN A 235 2.94 -5.86 -5.14
N VAL A 236 3.94 -5.00 -5.40
CA VAL A 236 3.68 -3.57 -5.70
C VAL A 236 3.04 -3.38 -7.07
N ALA A 237 3.32 -4.26 -8.03
CA ALA A 237 2.65 -4.23 -9.33
C ALA A 237 1.16 -4.58 -9.24
N LEU A 238 0.79 -5.55 -8.40
CA LEU A 238 -0.61 -5.89 -8.13
C LEU A 238 -1.34 -4.72 -7.44
N TYR A 239 -0.69 -4.08 -6.46
CA TYR A 239 -1.21 -2.88 -5.81
C TYR A 239 -1.43 -1.74 -6.82
N GLY A 240 -0.40 -1.39 -7.60
CA GLY A 240 -0.49 -0.35 -8.62
C GLY A 240 -1.58 -0.63 -9.67
N LEU A 241 -1.85 -1.89 -9.99
CA LEU A 241 -2.96 -2.26 -10.87
C LEU A 241 -4.33 -1.97 -10.25
N ALA A 242 -4.50 -2.23 -8.95
CA ALA A 242 -5.71 -1.84 -8.22
C ALA A 242 -5.89 -0.32 -8.25
N GLN A 243 -4.82 0.46 -8.02
CA GLN A 243 -4.91 1.93 -8.05
C GLN A 243 -5.22 2.48 -9.45
N ILE A 244 -4.68 1.89 -10.51
CA ILE A 244 -5.07 2.24 -11.89
C ILE A 244 -6.56 1.99 -12.10
N ALA A 245 -7.09 0.86 -11.63
CA ALA A 245 -8.50 0.52 -11.81
C ALA A 245 -9.44 1.48 -11.07
N ARG A 246 -9.05 1.96 -9.88
CA ARG A 246 -9.88 2.85 -9.04
C ARG A 246 -9.78 4.32 -9.41
N HIS A 247 -8.59 4.79 -9.78
CA HIS A 247 -8.31 6.22 -9.93
C HIS A 247 -8.02 6.64 -11.37
N GLY A 248 -7.53 5.71 -12.19
CA GLY A 248 -7.16 5.97 -13.56
C GLY A 248 -8.36 6.15 -14.50
N PRO A 249 -8.11 6.57 -15.75
CA PRO A 249 -9.13 6.58 -16.79
C PRO A 249 -9.70 5.17 -17.00
N PRO A 250 -11.03 4.99 -17.14
CA PRO A 250 -11.62 3.67 -17.35
C PRO A 250 -11.08 2.91 -18.56
N THR A 251 -10.57 3.63 -19.56
CA THR A 251 -10.01 3.06 -20.80
C THR A 251 -8.60 2.51 -20.64
N THR A 252 -7.88 2.83 -19.55
CA THR A 252 -6.45 2.51 -19.39
C THR A 252 -6.19 1.01 -19.47
N LEU A 253 -7.03 0.20 -18.84
CA LEU A 253 -6.86 -1.26 -18.79
C LEU A 253 -7.58 -2.01 -19.90
N THR A 254 -8.40 -1.35 -20.72
CA THR A 254 -9.30 -2.03 -21.68
C THR A 254 -8.55 -2.94 -22.66
N ALA A 255 -7.39 -2.50 -23.18
CA ALA A 255 -6.65 -3.25 -24.19
C ALA A 255 -5.98 -4.53 -23.65
N HIS A 256 -5.64 -4.56 -22.36
CA HIS A 256 -4.89 -5.66 -21.74
C HIS A 256 -5.67 -6.41 -20.66
N GLY A 257 -6.84 -5.89 -20.26
CA GLY A 257 -7.59 -6.29 -19.09
C GLY A 257 -7.88 -7.79 -19.03
N HIS A 258 -8.35 -8.39 -20.12
CA HIS A 258 -8.64 -9.82 -20.16
C HIS A 258 -7.38 -10.70 -19.96
N ALA A 259 -6.29 -10.38 -20.65
CA ALA A 259 -5.03 -11.11 -20.49
C ALA A 259 -4.44 -10.91 -19.07
N THR A 260 -4.54 -9.70 -18.54
CA THR A 260 -4.11 -9.35 -17.18
C THR A 260 -4.93 -10.12 -16.13
N ILE A 261 -6.26 -10.19 -16.26
CA ILE A 261 -7.13 -10.99 -15.39
C ILE A 261 -6.70 -12.46 -15.37
N HIS A 262 -6.51 -13.08 -16.53
CA HIS A 262 -6.07 -14.48 -16.60
C HIS A 262 -4.69 -14.73 -16.01
N THR A 263 -3.82 -13.72 -15.98
CA THR A 263 -2.50 -13.82 -15.36
C THR A 263 -2.59 -13.78 -13.83
N ILE A 264 -3.51 -12.98 -13.28
CA ILE A 264 -3.58 -12.71 -11.84
C ILE A 264 -4.53 -13.67 -11.11
N LEU A 265 -5.57 -14.17 -11.80
CA LEU A 265 -6.56 -15.07 -11.22
C LEU A 265 -5.95 -16.29 -10.51
N PRO A 266 -4.96 -17.00 -11.09
CA PRO A 266 -4.31 -18.11 -10.38
C PRO A 266 -3.58 -17.68 -9.10
N ILE A 267 -3.01 -16.47 -9.07
CA ILE A 267 -2.32 -15.91 -7.89
C ILE A 267 -3.34 -15.66 -6.76
N ALA A 268 -4.47 -15.03 -7.09
CA ALA A 268 -5.54 -14.75 -6.14
C ALA A 268 -6.28 -16.02 -5.64
N MET A 269 -6.11 -17.17 -6.30
CA MET A 269 -6.68 -18.45 -5.87
C MET A 269 -5.75 -19.26 -4.95
N ILE A 270 -4.50 -18.82 -4.75
CA ILE A 270 -3.58 -19.50 -3.83
C ILE A 270 -4.08 -19.30 -2.39
N PRO A 271 -4.26 -20.36 -1.59
CA PRO A 271 -4.64 -20.21 -0.18
C PRO A 271 -3.58 -19.41 0.57
N LYS A 272 -3.97 -18.29 1.19
CA LYS A 272 -3.03 -17.35 1.82
C LYS A 272 -2.22 -17.95 2.97
N GLU A 273 -2.70 -19.03 3.58
CA GLU A 273 -1.97 -19.76 4.63
C GLU A 273 -0.77 -20.55 4.09
N THR A 274 -0.69 -20.74 2.77
CA THR A 274 0.36 -21.52 2.10
C THR A 274 1.50 -20.68 1.53
N VAL A 275 1.37 -19.34 1.57
CA VAL A 275 2.39 -18.41 1.08
C VAL A 275 3.08 -17.70 2.23
N GLU A 276 4.38 -17.44 2.07
CA GLU A 276 5.16 -16.66 3.03
C GLU A 276 4.77 -15.17 2.95
N ASN A 277 4.68 -14.63 1.73
CA ASN A 277 4.23 -13.25 1.49
C ASN A 277 2.75 -13.23 1.12
N ARG A 278 1.90 -13.03 2.13
CA ARG A 278 0.43 -12.96 1.98
C ARG A 278 -0.06 -11.73 1.22
N TYR A 279 0.69 -10.62 1.23
CA TYR A 279 0.32 -9.41 0.48
C TYR A 279 0.12 -9.71 -1.01
N ILE A 280 0.87 -10.66 -1.59
CA ILE A 280 0.74 -11.00 -3.00
C ILE A 280 -0.66 -11.52 -3.33
N VAL A 281 -1.19 -12.44 -2.53
CA VAL A 281 -2.50 -13.06 -2.82
C VAL A 281 -3.64 -12.11 -2.45
N GLU A 282 -3.50 -11.32 -1.39
CA GLU A 282 -4.47 -10.29 -1.00
C GLU A 282 -4.52 -9.14 -2.03
N ASN A 283 -3.36 -8.64 -2.47
CA ASN A 283 -3.30 -7.61 -3.52
C ASN A 283 -3.79 -8.14 -4.88
N ALA A 284 -3.56 -9.43 -5.18
CA ALA A 284 -4.11 -10.05 -6.39
C ALA A 284 -5.65 -10.08 -6.36
N ALA A 285 -6.25 -10.48 -5.24
CA ALA A 285 -7.70 -10.44 -5.06
C ALA A 285 -8.24 -9.01 -5.11
N SER A 286 -7.57 -8.06 -4.45
CA SER A 286 -7.95 -6.65 -4.48
C SER A 286 -7.89 -6.05 -5.90
N ALA A 287 -6.85 -6.35 -6.67
CA ALA A 287 -6.70 -5.90 -8.04
C ALA A 287 -7.84 -6.44 -8.94
N LEU A 288 -8.13 -7.74 -8.86
CA LEU A 288 -9.23 -8.35 -9.61
C LEU A 288 -10.59 -7.75 -9.24
N ALA A 289 -10.85 -7.56 -7.94
CA ALA A 289 -12.07 -6.93 -7.47
C ALA A 289 -12.20 -5.50 -7.98
N SER A 290 -11.13 -4.70 -7.89
CA SER A 290 -11.11 -3.30 -8.35
C SER A 290 -11.28 -3.17 -9.86
N MET A 291 -10.75 -4.14 -10.62
CA MET A 291 -10.89 -4.16 -12.08
C MET A 291 -12.31 -4.53 -12.53
N VAL A 292 -13.03 -5.40 -11.79
CA VAL A 292 -14.24 -6.09 -12.31
C VAL A 292 -15.47 -6.00 -11.42
N LEU A 293 -15.32 -6.00 -10.10
CA LEU A 293 -16.40 -6.26 -9.14
C LEU A 293 -16.89 -5.02 -8.39
N ILE A 294 -15.99 -4.18 -7.89
CA ILE A 294 -16.29 -3.16 -6.88
C ILE A 294 -16.11 -1.74 -7.44
N GLY A 295 -16.85 -0.78 -6.87
CA GLY A 295 -16.81 0.62 -7.29
C GLY A 295 -17.17 0.81 -8.78
N GLU A 296 -16.53 1.78 -9.42
CA GLU A 296 -16.67 2.07 -10.85
C GLU A 296 -15.73 1.20 -11.71
N ALA A 297 -15.72 -0.11 -11.44
CA ALA A 297 -14.82 -1.08 -12.06
C ALA A 297 -14.73 -0.94 -13.60
N PRO A 298 -13.54 -0.69 -14.18
CA PRO A 298 -13.39 -0.39 -15.60
C PRO A 298 -13.72 -1.57 -16.52
N LEU A 299 -13.71 -2.79 -16.00
CA LEU A 299 -13.95 -4.04 -16.74
C LEU A 299 -15.18 -4.78 -16.18
N ALA A 300 -16.19 -4.07 -15.68
CA ALA A 300 -17.41 -4.68 -15.14
C ALA A 300 -18.21 -5.54 -16.15
N THR A 301 -17.96 -5.37 -17.46
CA THR A 301 -18.65 -6.04 -18.57
C THR A 301 -17.88 -7.26 -19.13
N VAL A 302 -16.93 -7.82 -18.38
CA VAL A 302 -16.26 -9.09 -18.75
C VAL A 302 -17.26 -10.24 -18.86
N ALA A 303 -16.82 -11.34 -19.48
CA ALA A 303 -17.64 -12.55 -19.64
C ALA A 303 -18.13 -13.06 -18.27
N ALA A 304 -19.32 -13.67 -18.25
CA ALA A 304 -19.95 -14.09 -17.01
C ALA A 304 -19.16 -15.21 -16.31
N GLU A 305 -18.49 -16.06 -17.08
CA GLU A 305 -17.64 -17.14 -16.58
C GLU A 305 -16.42 -16.55 -15.84
N ASP A 306 -15.71 -15.62 -16.48
CA ASP A 306 -14.58 -14.89 -15.88
C ASP A 306 -15.02 -14.19 -14.60
N LYS A 307 -16.19 -13.54 -14.61
CA LYS A 307 -16.73 -12.85 -13.43
C LYS A 307 -16.99 -13.81 -12.27
N SER A 308 -17.48 -15.01 -12.53
CA SER A 308 -17.74 -16.02 -11.51
C SER A 308 -16.44 -16.47 -10.82
N ASP A 309 -15.39 -16.72 -11.61
CA ASP A 309 -14.09 -17.14 -11.07
C ASP A 309 -13.44 -16.00 -10.26
N ILE A 310 -13.58 -14.75 -10.72
CA ILE A 310 -13.09 -13.57 -10.00
C ILE A 310 -13.82 -13.38 -8.67
N VAL A 311 -15.15 -13.58 -8.62
CA VAL A 311 -15.91 -13.56 -7.36
C VAL A 311 -15.40 -14.64 -6.42
N ALA A 312 -15.18 -15.86 -6.91
CA ALA A 312 -14.67 -16.96 -6.10
C ALA A 312 -13.26 -16.67 -5.54
N ALA A 313 -12.36 -16.11 -6.35
CA ALA A 313 -11.03 -15.67 -5.90
C ALA A 313 -11.11 -14.56 -4.85
N PHE A 314 -11.95 -13.56 -5.09
CA PHE A 314 -12.10 -12.44 -4.17
C PHE A 314 -12.66 -12.88 -2.82
N VAL A 315 -13.74 -13.67 -2.82
CA VAL A 315 -14.40 -14.16 -1.61
C VAL A 315 -13.51 -15.13 -0.82
N SER A 316 -12.69 -15.93 -1.49
CA SER A 316 -11.80 -16.89 -0.80
C SER A 316 -10.66 -16.20 -0.04
N GLN A 317 -10.19 -15.02 -0.50
CA GLN A 317 -9.13 -14.27 0.17
C GLN A 317 -9.62 -13.40 1.33
N LEU A 318 -10.92 -13.06 1.39
CA LEU A 318 -11.48 -12.28 2.50
C LEU A 318 -11.54 -13.08 3.82
N PRO A 319 -11.28 -12.46 4.98
CA PRO A 319 -10.97 -11.03 5.15
C PRO A 319 -9.54 -10.67 4.75
N LEU A 320 -9.32 -9.53 4.11
CA LEU A 320 -7.95 -9.02 3.91
C LEU A 320 -7.43 -8.43 5.23
N ARG A 321 -6.13 -8.58 5.49
CA ARG A 321 -5.51 -8.22 6.78
C ARG A 321 -4.12 -7.62 6.65
N GLU A 322 -3.41 -7.92 5.58
CA GLU A 322 -2.01 -7.51 5.46
C GLU A 322 -1.90 -6.00 5.19
N ASP A 323 -2.85 -5.44 4.43
CA ASP A 323 -2.96 -4.00 4.17
C ASP A 323 -4.34 -3.51 4.65
N GLU A 324 -4.35 -2.68 5.70
CA GLU A 324 -5.56 -2.13 6.32
C GLU A 324 -6.36 -1.23 5.38
N ASP A 325 -5.71 -0.49 4.50
CA ASP A 325 -6.39 0.44 3.58
C ASP A 325 -7.05 -0.35 2.43
N GLU A 326 -6.36 -1.37 1.90
CA GLU A 326 -6.95 -2.32 0.97
C GLU A 326 -8.08 -3.14 1.60
N ALA A 327 -7.92 -3.55 2.86
CA ALA A 327 -8.96 -4.24 3.60
C ALA A 327 -10.24 -3.40 3.68
N LYS A 328 -10.15 -2.11 4.02
CA LYS A 328 -11.32 -1.21 4.07
C LYS A 328 -12.04 -1.16 2.72
N VAL A 329 -11.31 -0.98 1.63
CA VAL A 329 -11.89 -0.91 0.28
C VAL A 329 -12.55 -2.23 -0.11
N CYS A 330 -11.88 -3.36 0.10
CA CYS A 330 -12.38 -4.66 -0.28
C CYS A 330 -13.58 -5.12 0.58
N HIS A 331 -13.56 -4.88 1.89
CA HIS A 331 -14.70 -5.21 2.76
C HIS A 331 -15.93 -4.35 2.46
N ASP A 332 -15.75 -3.09 2.07
CA ASP A 332 -16.86 -2.25 1.62
C ASP A 332 -17.41 -2.71 0.27
N GLY A 333 -16.54 -3.00 -0.69
CA GLY A 333 -16.92 -3.58 -1.97
C GLY A 333 -17.60 -4.94 -1.86
N PHE A 334 -17.20 -5.77 -0.88
CA PHE A 334 -17.89 -7.02 -0.55
C PHE A 334 -19.35 -6.77 -0.11
N CYS A 335 -19.59 -5.72 0.68
CA CYS A 335 -20.95 -5.33 1.03
C CYS A 335 -21.76 -4.90 -0.21
N ASP A 336 -21.15 -4.19 -1.17
CA ASP A 336 -21.82 -3.80 -2.42
C ASP A 336 -22.30 -5.01 -3.21
N LEU A 337 -21.47 -6.06 -3.32
CA LEU A 337 -21.81 -7.29 -4.04
C LEU A 337 -23.04 -7.99 -3.43
N ILE A 338 -23.10 -8.07 -2.10
CA ILE A 338 -24.23 -8.69 -1.38
C ILE A 338 -25.49 -7.84 -1.50
N GLU A 339 -25.38 -6.54 -1.31
CA GLU A 339 -26.54 -5.63 -1.27
C GLU A 339 -27.17 -5.46 -2.65
N SER A 340 -26.34 -5.35 -3.70
CA SER A 340 -26.80 -5.28 -5.09
C SER A 340 -27.27 -6.63 -5.65
N GLY A 341 -26.80 -7.74 -5.07
CA GLY A 341 -27.02 -9.09 -5.62
C GLY A 341 -26.32 -9.31 -6.96
N SER A 342 -25.27 -8.53 -7.25
CA SER A 342 -24.53 -8.58 -8.52
C SER A 342 -23.66 -9.82 -8.70
N ALA A 343 -23.43 -10.56 -7.60
CA ALA A 343 -22.73 -11.84 -7.59
C ALA A 343 -23.36 -12.78 -6.54
N PRO A 344 -23.53 -14.08 -6.86
CA PRO A 344 -23.98 -15.06 -5.87
C PRO A 344 -22.83 -15.40 -4.90
N ILE A 345 -22.99 -14.98 -3.64
CA ILE A 345 -22.07 -15.31 -2.55
C ILE A 345 -22.82 -16.23 -1.58
N ASP A 346 -22.22 -17.36 -1.23
CA ASP A 346 -22.87 -18.34 -0.37
C ASP A 346 -22.94 -17.87 1.09
N LEU A 347 -23.92 -18.38 1.83
CA LEU A 347 -24.18 -17.98 3.21
C LEU A 347 -22.99 -18.29 4.15
N ASN A 348 -22.23 -19.37 3.91
CA ASN A 348 -21.08 -19.71 4.76
C ASN A 348 -19.99 -18.65 4.62
N SER A 349 -19.64 -18.30 3.38
CA SER A 349 -18.68 -17.24 3.10
C SER A 349 -19.10 -15.91 3.72
N ILE A 350 -20.38 -15.52 3.60
CA ILE A 350 -20.86 -14.25 4.19
C ILE A 350 -20.68 -14.23 5.71
N LEU A 351 -21.11 -15.29 6.40
CA LEU A 351 -21.00 -15.33 7.86
C LEU A 351 -19.55 -15.45 8.33
N ARG A 352 -18.73 -16.22 7.62
CA ARG A 352 -17.30 -16.37 7.92
C ARG A 352 -16.58 -15.02 7.79
N ILE A 353 -16.69 -14.37 6.65
CA ILE A 353 -16.00 -13.10 6.36
C ILE A 353 -16.41 -12.03 7.39
N ILE A 354 -17.72 -11.82 7.61
CA ILE A 354 -18.18 -10.81 8.58
C ILE A 354 -17.71 -11.16 10.00
N GLY A 355 -17.85 -12.42 10.41
CA GLY A 355 -17.48 -12.85 11.75
C GLY A 355 -15.98 -12.73 12.04
N GLU A 356 -15.13 -13.15 11.10
CA GLU A 356 -13.67 -13.07 11.20
C GLU A 356 -13.19 -11.61 11.15
N THR A 357 -13.70 -10.80 10.22
CA THR A 357 -13.35 -9.36 10.14
C THR A 357 -13.63 -8.65 11.46
N MET A 358 -14.81 -8.87 12.04
CA MET A 358 -15.19 -8.25 13.31
C MET A 358 -14.38 -8.79 14.50
N SER A 359 -13.94 -10.05 14.44
CA SER A 359 -13.04 -10.62 15.44
C SER A 359 -11.70 -9.88 15.46
N HIS A 360 -11.10 -9.68 14.28
CA HIS A 360 -9.84 -8.95 14.14
C HIS A 360 -9.97 -7.47 14.54
N ILE A 361 -11.07 -6.81 14.18
CA ILE A 361 -11.34 -5.44 14.63
C ILE A 361 -11.43 -5.36 16.16
N ARG A 362 -12.03 -6.37 16.80
CA ARG A 362 -12.08 -6.44 18.27
C ARG A 362 -10.71 -6.64 18.91
N GLU A 363 -9.77 -7.25 18.18
CA GLU A 363 -8.36 -7.43 18.58
C GLU A 363 -7.51 -6.17 18.32
N GLY A 364 -8.05 -5.18 17.63
CA GLY A 364 -7.42 -3.87 17.41
C GLY A 364 -6.95 -3.61 15.98
N GLU A 365 -7.24 -4.49 15.02
CA GLU A 365 -6.94 -4.26 13.60
C GLU A 365 -7.93 -3.26 12.98
N ASP A 366 -7.48 -2.39 12.08
CA ASP A 366 -8.33 -1.40 11.39
C ASP A 366 -8.76 -1.89 10.00
N LEU A 367 -9.55 -2.97 9.94
CA LEU A 367 -9.86 -3.67 8.67
C LEU A 367 -11.10 -3.15 7.93
N ALA A 368 -11.96 -2.37 8.59
CA ALA A 368 -13.20 -1.88 8.01
C ALA A 368 -13.66 -0.59 8.68
N LEU A 369 -14.11 0.38 7.87
CA LEU A 369 -14.66 1.63 8.35
C LEU A 369 -15.93 1.41 9.19
N PRO A 370 -16.27 2.32 10.12
CA PRO A 370 -17.50 2.22 10.92
C PRO A 370 -18.77 2.03 10.08
N GLU A 371 -18.85 2.67 8.93
CA GLU A 371 -19.95 2.53 7.97
C GLU A 371 -20.04 1.09 7.43
N THR A 372 -18.90 0.50 7.06
CA THR A 372 -18.82 -0.89 6.59
C THR A 372 -19.21 -1.87 7.70
N GLN A 373 -18.79 -1.64 8.95
CA GLN A 373 -19.22 -2.44 10.10
C GLN A 373 -20.74 -2.36 10.33
N PHE A 374 -21.34 -1.18 10.14
CA PHE A 374 -22.80 -1.03 10.18
C PHE A 374 -23.49 -1.79 9.04
N ARG A 375 -22.92 -1.78 7.82
CA ARG A 375 -23.42 -2.56 6.68
C ARG A 375 -23.36 -4.07 6.97
N PHE A 376 -22.29 -4.56 7.59
CA PHE A 376 -22.22 -5.95 8.05
C PHE A 376 -23.40 -6.32 8.96
N ALA A 377 -23.68 -5.52 9.98
CA ALA A 377 -24.80 -5.76 10.89
C ALA A 377 -26.16 -5.78 10.16
N ARG A 378 -26.34 -4.87 9.19
CA ARG A 378 -27.55 -4.81 8.35
C ARG A 378 -27.71 -6.05 7.47
N ILE A 379 -26.64 -6.48 6.82
CA ILE A 379 -26.60 -7.70 5.99
C ILE A 379 -26.96 -8.93 6.83
N LEU A 380 -26.32 -9.11 7.98
CA LEU A 380 -26.61 -10.22 8.90
C LEU A 380 -28.08 -10.24 9.33
N ARG A 381 -28.67 -9.07 9.62
CA ARG A 381 -30.09 -8.96 10.02
C ARG A 381 -31.03 -9.35 8.88
N ARG A 382 -30.72 -8.93 7.65
CA ARG A 382 -31.49 -9.32 6.45
C ARG A 382 -31.43 -10.84 6.27
N LEU A 383 -30.24 -11.44 6.35
CA LEU A 383 -30.06 -12.89 6.25
C LEU A 383 -30.84 -13.65 7.34
N GLN A 384 -30.83 -13.18 8.58
CA GLN A 384 -31.61 -13.80 9.66
C GLN A 384 -33.13 -13.82 9.40
N LYS A 385 -33.64 -12.84 8.63
CA LYS A 385 -35.07 -12.75 8.27
C LYS A 385 -35.38 -13.61 7.04
N ASP A 386 -34.49 -13.62 6.06
CA ASP A 386 -34.74 -14.18 4.73
C ASP A 386 -34.33 -15.67 4.64
N VAL A 387 -33.42 -16.14 5.50
CA VAL A 387 -32.91 -17.53 5.52
C VAL A 387 -33.64 -18.36 6.58
N PRO A 388 -34.06 -19.61 6.26
CA PRO A 388 -34.63 -20.52 7.24
C PRO A 388 -33.72 -20.73 8.46
N LYS A 389 -34.31 -20.73 9.65
CA LYS A 389 -33.59 -20.81 10.93
C LYS A 389 -32.63 -22.02 11.00
N ASP A 390 -33.09 -23.20 10.58
CA ASP A 390 -32.26 -24.41 10.60
C ASP A 390 -31.03 -24.31 9.68
N THR A 391 -31.17 -23.64 8.53
CA THR A 391 -30.06 -23.40 7.60
C THR A 391 -29.06 -22.42 8.20
N MET A 392 -29.55 -21.32 8.77
CA MET A 392 -28.72 -20.33 9.45
C MET A 392 -27.96 -20.96 10.63
N GLU A 393 -28.63 -21.75 11.45
CA GLU A 393 -28.03 -22.44 12.60
C GLU A 393 -26.96 -23.44 12.16
N LYS A 394 -27.21 -24.24 11.11
CA LYS A 394 -26.22 -25.18 10.56
C LYS A 394 -24.95 -24.45 10.15
N VAL A 395 -25.06 -23.41 9.33
CA VAL A 395 -23.87 -22.65 8.87
C VAL A 395 -23.16 -21.98 10.04
N PHE A 396 -23.92 -21.38 10.96
CA PHE A 396 -23.38 -20.71 12.14
C PHE A 396 -22.57 -21.65 13.05
N HIS A 397 -22.89 -22.95 13.10
CA HIS A 397 -22.14 -23.92 13.90
C HIS A 397 -20.71 -24.16 13.40
N TYR A 398 -20.46 -24.00 12.09
CA TYR A 398 -19.13 -24.22 11.47
C TYR A 398 -18.17 -23.04 11.61
N LEU A 399 -18.63 -21.90 12.12
CA LEU A 399 -17.78 -20.73 12.36
C LEU A 399 -16.89 -20.92 13.61
N SER A 400 -15.78 -20.19 13.69
CA SER A 400 -14.98 -20.10 14.93
C SER A 400 -15.80 -19.50 16.07
N ASP A 401 -15.42 -19.80 17.31
CA ASP A 401 -16.14 -19.29 18.48
C ASP A 401 -16.07 -17.76 18.60
N ASP A 402 -14.94 -17.17 18.19
CA ASP A 402 -14.78 -15.72 18.15
C ASP A 402 -15.67 -15.07 17.09
N ALA A 403 -15.74 -15.64 15.88
CA ALA A 403 -16.65 -15.19 14.83
C ALA A 403 -18.12 -15.30 15.29
N LYS A 404 -18.50 -16.41 15.93
CA LYS A 404 -19.84 -16.58 16.53
C LYS A 404 -20.12 -15.51 17.58
N GLY A 405 -19.14 -15.21 18.44
CA GLY A 405 -19.23 -14.18 19.47
C GLY A 405 -19.47 -12.79 18.87
N CYS A 406 -18.70 -12.42 17.86
CA CYS A 406 -18.78 -11.12 17.19
C CYS A 406 -20.10 -10.94 16.43
N ILE A 407 -20.56 -11.95 15.69
CA ILE A 407 -21.87 -11.92 15.02
C ILE A 407 -23.01 -11.73 16.04
N LYS A 408 -22.95 -12.42 17.18
CA LYS A 408 -23.94 -12.24 18.26
C LYS A 408 -23.91 -10.82 18.82
N SER A 409 -22.73 -10.21 19.00
CA SER A 409 -22.60 -8.81 19.47
C SER A 409 -23.20 -7.83 18.48
N LEU A 410 -22.86 -7.95 17.19
CA LEU A 410 -23.41 -7.10 16.13
C LEU A 410 -24.94 -7.11 16.08
N PHE A 411 -25.55 -8.30 16.23
CA PHE A 411 -27.01 -8.41 16.32
C PHE A 411 -27.61 -7.65 17.51
N GLN A 412 -26.92 -7.61 18.64
CA GLN A 412 -27.38 -6.89 19.84
C GLN A 412 -27.21 -5.38 19.70
N GLU A 413 -26.09 -4.93 19.15
CA GLU A 413 -25.78 -3.51 18.92
C GLU A 413 -26.75 -2.88 17.92
N TYR A 414 -27.01 -3.55 16.79
CA TYR A 414 -27.97 -3.06 15.79
C TYR A 414 -29.37 -2.87 16.38
N LYS A 415 -29.81 -3.80 17.26
CA LYS A 415 -31.10 -3.67 17.98
C LYS A 415 -31.11 -2.44 18.88
N ARG A 416 -30.04 -2.16 19.62
CA ARG A 416 -29.95 -1.00 20.51
C ARG A 416 -30.05 0.32 19.74
N HIS A 417 -29.31 0.47 18.63
CA HIS A 417 -29.35 1.70 17.80
C HIS A 417 -30.71 1.94 17.13
N HIS A 418 -31.44 0.89 16.75
CA HIS A 418 -32.76 1.02 16.13
C HIS A 418 -33.91 1.14 17.14
N SER A 419 -33.73 0.69 18.37
CA SER A 419 -34.68 0.95 19.46
C SER A 419 -34.55 2.38 20.01
N ALA A 420 -33.36 2.96 19.97
CA ALA A 420 -33.10 4.34 20.43
C ALA A 420 -33.55 5.43 19.44
N SER A 421 -33.74 5.09 18.16
CA SER A 421 -34.23 6.01 17.11
C SER A 421 -35.76 6.02 16.98
N VAL A 422 -36.47 5.15 17.71
CA VAL A 422 -37.94 5.25 17.88
C VAL A 422 -38.21 6.18 19.06
N VAL A 423 -38.00 7.48 18.86
CA VAL A 423 -38.71 8.48 19.66
C VAL A 423 -40.13 8.51 19.09
N THR A 424 -41.04 7.79 19.74
CA THR A 424 -42.48 7.96 19.53
C THR A 424 -42.87 9.43 19.79
N PRO A 425 -43.83 10.00 19.02
CA PRO A 425 -44.18 11.43 19.04
C PRO A 425 -44.52 12.00 20.42
#